data_AF-A0A2Z3GZE8-F1
#
_entry.id   AF-A0A2Z3GZE8-F1
#
_cell.length_a   1.000
_cell.length_b   1.000
_cell.length_c   1.000
_cell.angle_alpha   90.00
_cell.angle_beta   90.00
_cell.angle_gamma   90.00
#
_symmetry.space_group_name_H-M   'P 1'
#
loop_
_entity.id
_entity.type
_entity.pdbx_description
1 polymer ?
#
loop_
_entity_poly.entity_id
_entity_poly.type
_entity_poly.pdbx_seq_one_letter_code
_entity_poly.pdbx_strand_id
1 'polypeptide(L)'
;MRSTEAIVYIDFIEEEDRFLPEGPRWLTVGGKAGLAWVNIQLNSSAKNGELRVHFPDDQFAEDLIEPCPGRPGFALPIAGGNRMLVGVDKQLRVCDVANGKWSDPLATIPDDNPRTIINDAEIVPGGRAVVFGTKDTQFDEEAKLAQLYLYTPEDNRISLLAAKQVCSNGKVFATDDRGLVLYDIDTPTRKVVRHRLDVAARTAVPDGVALDLSNQAGFPDGMCDCGDGSVIVAFFNPDFVEAGRAVRFSLATGAALEEWTTPGSPRVTCPFLVKRPNGVKLILTTASEGMPADLRVKCPNAGCIFVASTEFADCPVPEFVAVGV
;
A
#
# COMPACT_ATOMS: atom_id res chain seq x y z
N MET A 1 -17.78 -11.95 14.57
CA MET A 1 -17.25 -10.92 13.66
C MET A 1 -18.15 -10.86 12.45
N ARG A 2 -18.59 -9.68 12.00
CA ARG A 2 -19.34 -9.54 10.75
C ARG A 2 -18.42 -9.84 9.56
N SER A 3 -18.96 -10.48 8.53
CA SER A 3 -18.24 -10.79 7.28
C SER A 3 -19.00 -10.21 6.09
N THR A 4 -18.31 -9.49 5.21
CA THR A 4 -18.89 -8.87 4.02
C THR A 4 -18.16 -9.34 2.77
N GLU A 5 -18.86 -9.98 1.84
CA GLU A 5 -18.26 -10.37 0.57
C GLU A 5 -18.03 -9.14 -0.33
N ALA A 6 -16.80 -8.97 -0.82
CA ALA A 6 -16.45 -7.96 -1.81
C ALA A 6 -16.78 -8.46 -3.22
N ILE A 7 -17.16 -7.54 -4.10
CA ILE A 7 -17.39 -7.85 -5.52
C ILE A 7 -16.21 -7.37 -6.35
N VAL A 8 -15.95 -8.03 -7.47
CA VAL A 8 -14.96 -7.57 -8.46
C VAL A 8 -15.38 -6.20 -8.96
N TYR A 9 -14.46 -5.24 -8.86
CA TYR A 9 -14.65 -3.87 -9.30
C TYR A 9 -13.98 -3.60 -10.64
N ILE A 10 -12.70 -3.96 -10.76
CA ILE A 10 -11.95 -3.90 -12.02
C ILE A 10 -11.46 -5.31 -12.32
N ASP A 11 -11.92 -5.83 -13.46
CA ASP A 11 -11.57 -7.14 -13.99
C ASP A 11 -10.62 -6.94 -15.18
N PHE A 12 -9.33 -7.21 -14.98
CA PHE A 12 -8.34 -7.01 -16.03
C PHE A 12 -8.41 -8.14 -17.06
N ILE A 13 -8.37 -7.80 -18.34
CA ILE A 13 -8.37 -8.78 -19.43
C ILE A 13 -7.02 -9.50 -19.49
N GLU A 14 -5.93 -8.74 -19.40
CA GLU A 14 -4.58 -9.25 -19.53
C GLU A 14 -4.06 -9.81 -18.20
N GLU A 15 -3.33 -10.93 -18.25
CA GLU A 15 -2.78 -11.58 -17.06
C GLU A 15 -1.70 -10.72 -16.37
N GLU A 16 -0.95 -9.93 -17.14
CA GLU A 16 0.12 -9.09 -16.62
C GLU A 16 -0.39 -7.96 -15.71
N ASP A 17 -1.56 -7.43 -16.02
CA ASP A 17 -2.27 -6.41 -15.23
C ASP A 17 -2.66 -6.91 -13.84
N ARG A 18 -2.84 -8.23 -13.71
CA ARG A 18 -3.23 -8.93 -12.49
C ARG A 18 -2.03 -9.29 -11.61
N PHE A 19 -0.80 -9.08 -12.08
CA PHE A 19 0.37 -9.67 -11.46
C PHE A 19 0.59 -9.19 -10.02
N LEU A 20 0.83 -7.89 -9.82
CA LEU A 20 1.02 -7.32 -8.49
C LEU A 20 0.45 -5.88 -8.33
N PRO A 21 -0.87 -5.68 -8.48
CA PRO A 21 -1.56 -4.45 -8.05
C PRO A 21 -1.41 -4.17 -6.56
N GLU A 22 -1.00 -2.95 -6.23
CA GLU A 22 -0.63 -2.51 -4.89
C GLU A 22 -0.93 -1.03 -4.65
N GLY A 23 -0.99 -0.65 -3.37
CA GLY A 23 -1.02 0.76 -2.94
C GLY A 23 -2.11 1.64 -3.58
N PRO A 24 -3.40 1.24 -3.59
CA PRO A 24 -4.47 2.06 -4.13
C PRO A 24 -4.57 3.40 -3.39
N ARG A 25 -4.73 4.50 -4.14
CA ARG A 25 -4.85 5.87 -3.64
C ARG A 25 -5.82 6.68 -4.50
N TRP A 26 -6.43 7.70 -3.90
CA TRP A 26 -7.26 8.64 -4.65
C TRP A 26 -6.44 9.86 -5.09
N LEU A 27 -6.67 10.34 -6.31
CA LEU A 27 -6.08 11.58 -6.79
C LEU A 27 -7.05 12.34 -7.71
N THR A 28 -6.69 13.56 -8.08
CA THR A 28 -7.39 14.33 -9.11
C THR A 28 -6.47 14.54 -10.31
N VAL A 29 -6.91 14.13 -11.50
CA VAL A 29 -6.20 14.29 -12.77
C VAL A 29 -7.07 15.10 -13.73
N GLY A 30 -6.59 16.26 -14.19
CA GLY A 30 -7.34 17.11 -15.11
C GLY A 30 -8.72 17.54 -14.58
N GLY A 31 -8.87 17.65 -13.26
CA GLY A 31 -10.14 17.94 -12.60
C GLY A 31 -11.06 16.73 -12.37
N LYS A 32 -10.65 15.53 -12.80
CA LYS A 32 -11.40 14.28 -12.60
C LYS A 32 -10.84 13.49 -11.42
N ALA A 33 -11.72 12.95 -10.59
CA ALA A 33 -11.37 12.04 -9.52
C ALA A 33 -10.96 10.67 -10.11
N GLY A 34 -9.79 10.18 -9.70
CA GLY A 34 -9.27 8.89 -10.15
C GLY A 34 -8.84 8.01 -8.98
N LEU A 35 -8.99 6.70 -9.16
CA LEU A 35 -8.36 5.67 -8.35
C LEU A 35 -7.03 5.30 -8.99
N ALA A 36 -5.92 5.65 -8.35
CA ALA A 36 -4.59 5.24 -8.76
C ALA A 36 -4.12 4.01 -7.99
N TRP A 37 -3.28 3.20 -8.61
CA TRP A 37 -2.54 2.11 -7.95
C TRP A 37 -1.26 1.84 -8.75
N VAL A 38 -0.33 1.12 -8.15
CA VAL A 38 0.85 0.63 -8.88
C VAL A 38 0.66 -0.84 -9.20
N ASN A 39 1.14 -1.27 -10.37
CA ASN A 39 1.46 -2.68 -10.59
C ASN A 39 2.97 -2.81 -10.44
N ILE A 40 3.46 -3.38 -9.34
CA ILE A 40 4.90 -3.33 -8.99
C ILE A 40 5.74 -3.97 -10.10
N GLN A 41 5.25 -5.04 -10.70
CA GLN A 41 5.86 -5.72 -11.82
C GLN A 41 4.81 -6.50 -12.62
N LEU A 42 5.02 -6.67 -13.92
CA LEU A 42 4.03 -7.28 -14.83
C LEU A 42 4.16 -8.81 -14.97
N ASN A 43 5.28 -9.36 -14.51
CA ASN A 43 5.53 -10.80 -14.41
C ASN A 43 6.72 -11.04 -13.47
N SER A 44 7.03 -12.31 -13.18
CA SER A 44 8.08 -12.71 -12.22
C SER A 44 9.51 -12.29 -12.59
N SER A 45 9.75 -11.89 -13.84
CA SER A 45 11.07 -11.50 -14.34
C SER A 45 11.19 -10.00 -14.64
N ALA A 46 10.06 -9.28 -14.66
CA ALA A 46 10.01 -7.87 -15.01
C ALA A 46 10.86 -7.03 -14.05
N LYS A 47 11.56 -6.05 -14.62
CA LYS A 47 12.39 -5.09 -13.87
C LYS A 47 11.75 -3.72 -13.79
N ASN A 48 10.53 -3.61 -14.30
CA ASN A 48 9.71 -2.43 -14.34
C ASN A 48 8.26 -2.83 -14.05
N GLY A 49 7.48 -1.83 -13.66
CA GLY A 49 6.03 -1.93 -13.48
C GLY A 49 5.35 -0.71 -14.05
N GLU A 50 4.15 -0.44 -13.57
CA GLU A 50 3.31 0.65 -14.09
C GLU A 50 2.59 1.38 -12.97
N LEU A 51 2.29 2.65 -13.22
CA LEU A 51 1.34 3.44 -12.47
C LEU A 51 0.05 3.52 -13.28
N ARG A 52 -1.09 3.18 -12.66
CA ARG A 52 -2.39 3.17 -13.31
C ARG A 52 -3.36 4.12 -12.65
N VAL A 53 -4.30 4.67 -13.42
CA VAL A 53 -5.39 5.50 -12.92
C VAL A 53 -6.69 5.12 -13.62
N HIS A 54 -7.69 4.73 -12.83
CA HIS A 54 -9.06 4.49 -13.27
C HIS A 54 -9.98 5.65 -12.88
N PHE A 55 -10.93 6.04 -13.74
CA PHE A 55 -11.85 7.15 -13.50
C PHE A 55 -13.29 6.67 -13.24
N PRO A 56 -13.66 6.34 -11.99
CA PRO A 56 -14.98 5.76 -11.64
C PRO A 56 -16.18 6.60 -12.07
N ASP A 57 -16.00 7.92 -12.10
CA ASP A 57 -17.09 8.89 -12.26
C ASP A 57 -17.22 9.41 -13.70
N ASP A 58 -16.39 8.91 -14.62
CA ASP A 58 -16.41 9.29 -16.03
C ASP A 58 -16.30 8.04 -16.92
N GLN A 59 -17.46 7.52 -17.33
CA GLN A 59 -17.57 6.35 -18.19
C GLN A 59 -16.94 6.52 -19.59
N PHE A 60 -16.56 7.73 -19.98
CA PHE A 60 -15.90 8.02 -21.25
C PHE A 60 -14.40 8.28 -21.09
N ALA A 61 -13.91 8.38 -19.86
CA ALA A 61 -12.49 8.51 -19.61
C ALA A 61 -11.82 7.15 -19.78
N GLU A 62 -10.77 7.13 -20.60
CA GLU A 62 -9.87 5.98 -20.67
C GLU A 62 -8.99 5.97 -19.42
N ASP A 63 -8.70 4.76 -18.94
CA ASP A 63 -7.73 4.55 -17.87
C ASP A 63 -6.35 5.02 -18.33
N LEU A 64 -5.60 5.65 -17.43
CA LEU A 64 -4.21 6.02 -17.70
C LEU A 64 -3.31 4.87 -17.26
N ILE A 65 -2.35 4.52 -18.13
CA ILE A 65 -1.31 3.54 -17.85
C ILE A 65 0.02 4.21 -18.16
N GLU A 66 0.84 4.38 -17.14
CA GLU A 66 2.14 5.03 -17.23
C GLU A 66 3.25 4.03 -16.87
N PRO A 67 4.09 3.62 -17.85
CA PRO A 67 5.25 2.78 -17.58
C PRO A 67 6.21 3.45 -16.61
N CYS A 68 6.57 2.75 -15.54
CA CYS A 68 7.53 3.24 -14.57
C CYS A 68 8.97 2.95 -15.03
N PRO A 69 9.95 3.83 -14.71
CA PRO A 69 11.36 3.64 -15.07
C PRO A 69 12.05 2.48 -14.33
N GLY A 70 11.31 1.74 -13.51
CA GLY A 70 11.72 0.65 -12.65
C GLY A 70 10.50 0.08 -11.94
N ARG A 71 10.67 -0.72 -10.87
CA ARG A 71 9.53 -1.28 -10.13
C ARG A 71 8.96 -0.26 -9.13
N PRO A 72 7.71 0.20 -9.29
CA PRO A 72 7.09 1.14 -8.37
C PRO A 72 6.57 0.41 -7.13
N GLY A 73 7.10 0.70 -5.95
CA GLY A 73 6.61 0.13 -4.68
C GLY A 73 5.35 0.82 -4.16
N PHE A 74 5.25 2.14 -4.38
CA PHE A 74 4.10 2.96 -3.98
C PHE A 74 3.91 4.14 -4.93
N ALA A 75 2.71 4.72 -4.94
CA ALA A 75 2.43 6.04 -5.52
C ALA A 75 1.54 6.85 -4.58
N LEU A 76 2.01 8.02 -4.15
CA LEU A 76 1.33 8.90 -3.20
C LEU A 76 0.96 10.22 -3.86
N PRO A 77 -0.28 10.72 -3.72
CA PRO A 77 -0.71 11.94 -4.41
C PRO A 77 0.03 13.17 -3.88
N ILE A 78 0.39 14.08 -4.78
CA ILE A 78 1.00 15.38 -4.47
C ILE A 78 -0.07 16.47 -4.49
N ALA A 79 0.06 17.45 -3.59
CA ALA A 79 -0.82 18.62 -3.57
C ALA A 79 -0.82 19.38 -4.92
N GLY A 80 -1.99 19.86 -5.33
CA GLY A 80 -2.18 20.60 -6.60
C GLY A 80 -2.62 19.73 -7.78
N GLY A 81 -2.80 18.43 -7.60
CA GLY A 81 -3.36 17.52 -8.61
C GLY A 81 -2.36 17.10 -9.69
N ASN A 82 -2.73 16.09 -10.48
CA ASN A 82 -2.00 15.48 -11.59
C ASN A 82 -0.67 14.80 -11.26
N ARG A 83 -0.11 14.95 -10.07
CA ARG A 83 1.23 14.45 -9.74
C ARG A 83 1.21 13.46 -8.61
N MET A 84 2.11 12.48 -8.66
CA MET A 84 2.34 11.52 -7.60
C MET A 84 3.83 11.42 -7.28
N LEU A 85 4.15 11.31 -5.99
CA LEU A 85 5.45 10.85 -5.51
C LEU A 85 5.48 9.33 -5.61
N VAL A 86 6.44 8.78 -6.33
CA VAL A 86 6.55 7.35 -6.58
C VAL A 86 7.91 6.86 -6.08
N GLY A 87 7.89 5.78 -5.31
CA GLY A 87 9.09 5.04 -4.94
C GLY A 87 9.38 3.99 -6.00
N VAL A 88 10.46 4.16 -6.78
CA VAL A 88 10.83 3.29 -7.90
C VAL A 88 12.18 2.65 -7.65
N ASP A 89 12.21 1.33 -7.48
CA ASP A 89 13.37 0.53 -7.05
C ASP A 89 14.09 1.10 -5.81
N LYS A 90 14.99 2.07 -5.99
CA LYS A 90 15.80 2.70 -4.94
C LYS A 90 15.58 4.21 -4.83
N GLN A 91 14.74 4.78 -5.69
CA GLN A 91 14.66 6.22 -5.94
C GLN A 91 13.27 6.74 -5.64
N LEU A 92 13.20 7.98 -5.17
CA LEU A 92 11.97 8.75 -5.11
C LEU A 92 11.91 9.67 -6.32
N ARG A 93 10.81 9.60 -7.08
CA ARG A 93 10.58 10.39 -8.30
C ARG A 93 9.18 10.97 -8.28
N VAL A 94 8.95 11.99 -9.11
CA VAL A 94 7.61 12.52 -9.37
C VAL A 94 7.17 12.08 -10.75
N CYS A 95 5.94 11.57 -10.85
CA CYS A 95 5.24 11.34 -12.09
C CYS A 95 4.11 12.38 -12.23
N ASP A 96 4.09 13.14 -13.33
CA ASP A 96 2.90 13.86 -13.79
C ASP A 96 2.06 12.90 -14.63
N VAL A 97 1.03 12.33 -14.00
CA VAL A 97 0.20 11.28 -14.60
C VAL A 97 -0.67 11.81 -15.74
N ALA A 98 -0.90 13.13 -15.82
CA ALA A 98 -1.74 13.69 -16.87
C ALA A 98 -1.06 13.68 -18.24
N ASN A 99 0.28 13.67 -18.27
CA ASN A 99 1.06 13.73 -19.51
C ASN A 99 2.20 12.70 -19.58
N GLY A 100 2.31 11.80 -18.61
CA GLY A 100 3.31 10.72 -18.59
C GLY A 100 4.74 11.22 -18.42
N LYS A 101 4.95 12.29 -17.66
CA LYS A 101 6.28 12.88 -17.48
C LYS A 101 6.87 12.55 -16.12
N TRP A 102 8.08 12.00 -16.14
CA TRP A 102 8.88 11.70 -14.95
C TRP A 102 9.93 12.77 -14.67
N SER A 103 10.14 13.06 -13.38
CA SER A 103 11.27 13.85 -12.93
C SER A 103 12.57 13.02 -12.88
N ASP A 104 13.71 13.72 -12.83
CA ASP A 104 14.93 13.15 -12.26
C ASP A 104 14.67 12.69 -10.81
N PRO A 105 15.48 11.76 -10.26
CA PRO A 105 15.37 11.34 -8.86
C PRO A 105 15.44 12.54 -7.92
N LEU A 106 14.44 12.68 -7.06
CA LEU A 106 14.47 13.63 -5.95
C LEU A 106 15.46 13.18 -4.87
N ALA A 107 15.48 11.88 -4.61
CA ALA A 107 16.36 11.24 -3.64
C ALA A 107 16.57 9.76 -4.00
N THR A 108 17.66 9.17 -3.49
CA THR A 108 17.97 7.74 -3.59
C THR A 108 18.25 7.21 -2.20
N ILE A 109 17.69 6.04 -1.84
CA ILE A 109 17.99 5.43 -0.54
C ILE A 109 19.48 5.06 -0.46
N PRO A 110 20.10 5.12 0.73
CA PRO A 110 21.52 4.80 0.88
C PRO A 110 21.83 3.31 0.78
N ASP A 111 20.81 2.44 0.77
CA ASP A 111 20.96 0.99 0.64
C ASP A 111 21.23 0.56 -0.81
N ASP A 112 22.44 0.06 -1.05
CA ASP A 112 22.95 -0.39 -2.35
C ASP A 112 22.75 -1.90 -2.60
N ASN A 113 22.13 -2.63 -1.67
CA ASN A 113 21.93 -4.06 -1.84
C ASN A 113 21.04 -4.34 -3.06
N PRO A 114 21.48 -5.14 -4.04
CA PRO A 114 20.71 -5.38 -5.28
C PRO A 114 19.44 -6.21 -5.05
N ARG A 115 19.31 -6.85 -3.89
CA ARG A 115 18.12 -7.64 -3.53
C ARG A 115 17.01 -6.81 -2.92
N THR A 116 17.22 -5.55 -2.55
CA THR A 116 16.18 -4.75 -1.91
C THR A 116 15.58 -3.72 -2.87
N ILE A 117 14.28 -3.49 -2.75
CA ILE A 117 13.58 -2.41 -3.45
C ILE A 117 12.60 -1.73 -2.50
N ILE A 118 12.26 -0.47 -2.79
CA ILE A 118 11.16 0.25 -2.16
C ILE A 118 9.87 -0.56 -2.39
N ASN A 119 9.09 -0.69 -1.33
CA ASN A 119 7.82 -1.40 -1.30
C ASN A 119 6.73 -0.41 -0.85
N ASP A 120 6.10 -0.59 0.30
CA ASP A 120 4.96 0.22 0.70
C ASP A 120 5.34 1.52 1.45
N ALA A 121 4.46 2.51 1.43
CA ALA A 121 4.63 3.82 2.06
C ALA A 121 3.32 4.44 2.54
N GLU A 122 3.45 5.37 3.48
CA GLU A 122 2.34 6.21 3.91
C GLU A 122 2.79 7.65 4.17
N ILE A 123 1.88 8.59 3.90
CA ILE A 123 2.09 10.02 4.15
C ILE A 123 1.94 10.27 5.65
N VAL A 124 2.95 10.91 6.25
CA VAL A 124 2.87 11.34 7.65
C VAL A 124 1.81 12.44 7.76
N PRO A 125 0.93 12.43 8.79
CA PRO A 125 -0.13 13.42 8.94
C PRO A 125 0.34 14.86 8.74
N GLY A 126 -0.37 15.60 7.88
CA GLY A 126 0.00 16.95 7.46
C GLY A 126 0.93 17.03 6.25
N GLY A 127 1.26 15.92 5.59
CA GLY A 127 1.83 15.89 4.24
C GLY A 127 3.31 16.27 4.11
N ARG A 128 3.96 16.69 5.19
CA ARG A 128 5.35 17.21 5.19
C ARG A 128 6.43 16.14 5.26
N ALA A 129 6.06 14.87 5.41
CA ALA A 129 6.98 13.76 5.38
C ALA A 129 6.28 12.49 4.89
N VAL A 130 7.06 11.52 4.44
CA VAL A 130 6.60 10.20 4.00
C VAL A 130 7.43 9.15 4.72
N VAL A 131 6.79 8.15 5.32
CA VAL A 131 7.48 6.95 5.78
C VAL A 131 7.29 5.87 4.73
N PHE A 132 8.37 5.24 4.32
CA PHE A 132 8.34 4.16 3.34
C PHE A 132 9.36 3.10 3.71
N GLY A 133 9.12 1.88 3.27
CA GLY A 133 10.01 0.77 3.54
C GLY A 133 10.51 0.09 2.28
N THR A 134 11.47 -0.80 2.46
CA THR A 134 11.93 -1.71 1.41
C THR A 134 11.48 -3.14 1.67
N LYS A 135 11.61 -3.99 0.67
CA LYS A 135 11.54 -5.45 0.79
C LYS A 135 12.75 -6.11 0.20
N ASP A 136 13.14 -7.25 0.75
CA ASP A 136 14.04 -8.20 0.11
C ASP A 136 13.29 -9.00 -0.95
N THR A 137 13.73 -8.90 -2.21
CA THR A 137 13.16 -9.62 -3.35
C THR A 137 13.29 -11.14 -3.26
N GLN A 138 14.09 -11.67 -2.32
CA GLN A 138 14.17 -13.10 -2.03
C GLN A 138 13.49 -13.51 -0.72
N PHE A 139 12.94 -12.55 0.04
CA PHE A 139 12.27 -12.80 1.32
C PHE A 139 13.10 -13.67 2.31
N ASP A 140 14.41 -13.42 2.39
CA ASP A 140 15.31 -14.16 3.28
C ASP A 140 15.22 -13.61 4.71
N GLU A 141 14.53 -14.39 5.56
CA GLU A 141 14.28 -14.03 6.95
C GLU A 141 15.54 -14.01 7.83
N GLU A 142 16.63 -14.65 7.40
CA GLU A 142 17.90 -14.63 8.12
C GLU A 142 18.72 -13.39 7.77
N ALA A 143 18.72 -12.99 6.49
CA ALA A 143 19.48 -11.84 6.02
C ALA A 143 18.91 -10.50 6.50
N LYS A 144 17.56 -10.37 6.57
CA LYS A 144 16.84 -9.17 7.04
C LYS A 144 17.36 -7.88 6.41
N LEU A 145 17.34 -7.82 5.08
CA LEU A 145 17.95 -6.75 4.30
C LEU A 145 17.09 -5.47 4.24
N ALA A 146 15.78 -5.58 4.47
CA ALA A 146 14.88 -4.45 4.36
C ALA A 146 15.01 -3.44 5.50
N GLN A 147 14.62 -2.22 5.19
CA GLN A 147 14.79 -1.03 6.02
C GLN A 147 13.57 -0.12 5.89
N LEU A 148 13.34 0.67 6.93
CA LEU A 148 12.30 1.68 7.03
C LEU A 148 12.94 3.06 6.99
N TYR A 149 12.38 3.97 6.20
CA TYR A 149 12.92 5.30 5.95
C TYR A 149 11.88 6.40 6.15
N LEU A 150 12.37 7.60 6.45
CA LEU A 150 11.64 8.85 6.43
C LEU A 150 12.16 9.71 5.28
N TYR A 151 11.28 10.21 4.44
CA TYR A 151 11.57 11.24 3.44
C TYR A 151 10.89 12.56 3.80
N THR A 152 11.64 13.65 3.70
CA THR A 152 11.14 15.02 3.89
C THR A 152 11.27 15.80 2.58
N PRO A 153 10.15 16.19 1.94
CA PRO A 153 10.18 16.93 0.67
C PRO A 153 10.83 18.32 0.76
N GLU A 154 10.83 18.96 1.93
CA GLU A 154 11.38 20.31 2.13
C GLU A 154 12.87 20.40 1.76
N ASP A 155 13.65 19.36 2.05
CA ASP A 155 15.10 19.31 1.79
C ASP A 155 15.53 18.05 1.02
N ASN A 156 14.57 17.32 0.43
CA ASN A 156 14.76 16.08 -0.30
C ASN A 156 15.59 15.01 0.46
N ARG A 157 15.51 14.98 1.78
CA ARG A 157 16.38 14.12 2.59
C ARG A 157 15.68 12.83 3.01
N ILE A 158 16.40 11.72 2.82
CA ILE A 158 16.03 10.39 3.32
C ILE A 158 16.81 10.11 4.62
N SER A 159 16.14 9.55 5.63
CA SER A 159 16.74 9.15 6.90
C SER A 159 16.28 7.75 7.28
N LEU A 160 17.22 6.93 7.76
CA LEU A 160 16.93 5.58 8.24
C LEU A 160 16.17 5.66 9.57
N LEU A 161 15.01 5.03 9.65
CA LEU A 161 14.19 4.93 10.86
C LEU A 161 14.40 3.60 11.58
N ALA A 162 14.38 2.50 10.84
CA ALA A 162 14.61 1.15 11.36
C ALA A 162 15.30 0.29 10.30
N ALA A 163 16.04 -0.73 10.76
CA ALA A 163 16.71 -1.70 9.90
C ALA A 163 16.42 -3.12 10.38
N LYS A 164 16.91 -4.11 9.63
CA LYS A 164 16.75 -5.54 9.94
C LYS A 164 15.30 -6.03 9.81
N GLN A 165 14.62 -5.59 8.75
CA GLN A 165 13.32 -6.10 8.33
C GLN A 165 13.48 -7.05 7.13
N VAL A 166 12.41 -7.74 6.74
CA VAL A 166 12.41 -8.56 5.52
C VAL A 166 11.55 -7.94 4.44
N CYS A 167 10.33 -7.51 4.80
CA CYS A 167 9.39 -6.89 3.87
C CYS A 167 8.53 -5.87 4.61
N SER A 168 8.93 -4.60 4.55
CA SER A 168 8.14 -3.51 5.13
C SER A 168 6.94 -3.22 4.25
N ASN A 169 5.75 -3.31 4.85
CA ASN A 169 4.47 -3.33 4.17
C ASN A 169 3.52 -2.31 4.79
N GLY A 170 2.24 -2.63 5.05
CA GLY A 170 1.24 -1.67 5.52
C GLY A 170 1.71 -0.77 6.66
N LYS A 171 1.44 0.53 6.53
CA LYS A 171 1.80 1.58 7.49
C LYS A 171 0.60 2.46 7.78
N VAL A 172 0.38 2.81 9.04
CA VAL A 172 -0.57 3.86 9.44
C VAL A 172 -0.02 4.70 10.57
N PHE A 173 -0.63 5.86 10.80
CA PHE A 173 -0.26 6.76 11.86
C PHE A 173 -1.42 7.00 12.82
N ALA A 174 -1.10 7.19 14.10
CA ALA A 174 -2.03 7.76 15.07
C ALA A 174 -1.27 8.74 15.98
N THR A 175 -2.00 9.58 16.69
CA THR A 175 -1.44 10.47 17.71
C THR A 175 -2.08 10.17 19.04
N ASP A 176 -1.26 9.96 20.08
CA ASP A 176 -1.71 9.88 21.47
C ASP A 176 -1.09 10.99 22.32
N ASP A 177 -1.24 10.91 23.63
CA ASP A 177 -0.71 11.88 24.61
C ASP A 177 0.82 11.99 24.61
N ARG A 178 1.53 10.98 24.10
CA ARG A 178 2.98 10.93 23.96
C ARG A 178 3.46 11.34 22.56
N GLY A 179 2.55 11.69 21.66
CA GLY A 179 2.85 12.19 20.32
C GLY A 179 2.56 11.18 19.20
N LEU A 180 3.29 11.31 18.10
CA LEU A 180 3.04 10.56 16.87
C LEU A 180 3.53 9.10 16.98
N VAL A 181 2.65 8.19 16.61
CA VAL A 181 2.89 6.75 16.56
C VAL A 181 2.81 6.29 15.11
N LEU A 182 3.87 5.64 14.65
CA LEU A 182 3.86 4.84 13.42
C LEU A 182 3.52 3.39 13.78
N TYR A 183 2.54 2.84 13.09
CA TYR A 183 2.27 1.41 13.06
C TYR A 183 2.83 0.85 11.74
N ASP A 184 3.65 -0.19 11.82
CA ASP A 184 4.38 -0.74 10.69
C ASP A 184 4.28 -2.27 10.68
N ILE A 185 4.18 -2.84 9.48
CA ILE A 185 4.17 -4.28 9.23
C ILE A 185 5.51 -4.67 8.62
N ASP A 186 6.23 -5.59 9.27
CA ASP A 186 7.24 -6.42 8.62
C ASP A 186 6.62 -7.82 8.40
N THR A 187 6.25 -8.11 7.16
CA THR A 187 5.30 -9.18 6.80
C THR A 187 5.62 -10.55 7.44
N PRO A 188 6.86 -11.08 7.40
CA PRO A 188 7.15 -12.40 7.97
C PRO A 188 7.01 -12.46 9.49
N THR A 189 7.13 -11.32 10.18
CA THR A 189 6.97 -11.27 11.64
C THR A 189 5.51 -11.49 12.08
N ARG A 190 4.56 -11.34 11.16
CA ARG A 190 3.10 -11.42 11.40
C ARG A 190 2.64 -10.52 12.54
N LYS A 191 3.19 -9.32 12.62
CA LYS A 191 2.90 -8.34 13.66
C LYS A 191 2.68 -6.97 13.06
N VAL A 192 1.84 -6.19 13.73
CA VAL A 192 1.84 -4.73 13.61
C VAL A 192 2.62 -4.20 14.79
N VAL A 193 3.78 -3.59 14.53
CA VAL A 193 4.64 -2.99 15.57
C VAL A 193 4.43 -1.49 15.65
N ARG A 194 4.75 -0.89 16.80
CA ARG A 194 4.68 0.55 17.02
C ARG A 194 6.06 1.16 17.10
N HIS A 195 6.20 2.35 16.54
CA HIS A 195 7.33 3.23 16.75
C HIS A 195 6.85 4.62 17.14
N ARG A 196 7.55 5.27 18.08
CA ARG A 196 7.40 6.71 18.36
C ARG A 196 8.19 7.47 17.30
N LEU A 197 7.48 8.19 16.45
CA LEU A 197 8.08 8.92 15.34
C LEU A 197 8.29 10.38 15.73
N ASP A 198 9.55 10.82 15.70
CA ASP A 198 9.90 12.24 15.74
C ASP A 198 10.37 12.66 14.34
N VAL A 199 9.49 13.37 13.63
CA VAL A 199 9.76 13.82 12.25
C VAL A 199 10.88 14.86 12.21
N ALA A 200 10.98 15.72 13.23
CA ALA A 200 11.99 16.79 13.28
C ALA A 200 13.38 16.20 13.58
N ALA A 201 13.45 15.27 14.54
CA ALA A 201 14.67 14.54 14.84
C ALA A 201 14.99 13.46 13.78
N ARG A 202 14.01 13.09 12.96
CA ARG A 202 14.07 12.03 11.93
C ARG A 202 14.41 10.67 12.53
N THR A 203 13.78 10.35 13.65
CA THR A 203 14.01 9.11 14.40
C THR A 203 12.71 8.38 14.66
N ALA A 204 12.81 7.05 14.78
CA ALA A 204 11.74 6.18 15.21
C ALA A 204 12.23 5.33 16.38
N VAL A 205 11.54 5.35 17.51
CA VAL A 205 11.89 4.56 18.70
C VAL A 205 10.89 3.42 18.86
N PRO A 206 11.31 2.15 18.98
CA PRO A 206 10.39 1.03 19.19
C PRO A 206 9.49 1.24 20.43
N ASP A 207 8.19 0.97 20.28
CA ASP A 207 7.17 1.14 21.32
C ASP A 207 6.22 -0.08 21.43
N GLY A 208 6.77 -1.26 21.14
CA GLY A 208 6.10 -2.55 21.34
C GLY A 208 5.25 -3.02 20.16
N VAL A 209 4.45 -4.05 20.42
CA VAL A 209 3.57 -4.71 19.43
C VAL A 209 2.14 -4.22 19.65
N ALA A 210 1.48 -3.73 18.59
CA ALA A 210 0.07 -3.36 18.62
C ALA A 210 -0.83 -4.58 18.38
N LEU A 211 -0.48 -5.39 17.36
CA LEU A 211 -1.23 -6.58 16.98
C LEU A 211 -0.28 -7.76 16.79
N ASP A 212 -0.61 -8.90 17.40
CA ASP A 212 -0.02 -10.20 17.08
C ASP A 212 -0.98 -10.94 16.14
N LEU A 213 -0.56 -11.12 14.89
CA LEU A 213 -1.34 -11.72 13.82
C LEU A 213 -0.84 -13.13 13.47
N SER A 214 -0.01 -13.74 14.33
CA SER A 214 0.56 -15.08 14.10
C SER A 214 -0.51 -16.17 13.94
N ASN A 215 -1.67 -15.99 14.57
CA ASN A 215 -2.82 -16.91 14.48
C ASN A 215 -3.71 -16.68 13.25
N GLN A 216 -3.42 -15.67 12.42
CA GLN A 216 -4.17 -15.40 11.20
C GLN A 216 -3.62 -16.23 10.04
N ALA A 217 -4.52 -16.66 9.15
CA ALA A 217 -4.14 -17.32 7.90
C ALA A 217 -3.57 -16.30 6.90
N GLY A 218 -2.55 -16.70 6.14
CA GLY A 218 -1.80 -15.81 5.25
C GLY A 218 -0.80 -14.92 6.00
N PHE A 219 -0.27 -13.93 5.30
CA PHE A 219 0.69 -12.96 5.83
C PHE A 219 0.10 -11.54 5.77
N PRO A 220 0.30 -10.70 6.79
CA PRO A 220 -0.19 -9.32 6.75
C PRO A 220 0.58 -8.53 5.70
N ASP A 221 -0.17 -7.81 4.87
CA ASP A 221 0.34 -7.06 3.73
C ASP A 221 0.09 -5.55 3.95
N GLY A 222 -0.65 -4.89 3.08
CA GLY A 222 -1.10 -3.51 3.25
C GLY A 222 -2.05 -3.30 4.44
N MET A 223 -2.06 -2.07 4.94
CA MET A 223 -2.86 -1.65 6.11
C MET A 223 -3.48 -0.27 5.87
N CYS A 224 -4.71 -0.08 6.33
CA CYS A 224 -5.46 1.17 6.17
C CYS A 224 -6.06 1.62 7.50
N ASP A 225 -5.92 2.91 7.82
CA ASP A 225 -6.53 3.53 9.00
C ASP A 225 -8.04 3.73 8.78
N CYS A 226 -8.84 3.40 9.80
CA CYS A 226 -10.28 3.62 9.80
C CYS A 226 -10.68 4.95 10.45
N GLY A 227 -9.76 5.64 11.14
CA GLY A 227 -10.02 6.92 11.81
C GLY A 227 -10.73 6.81 13.18
N ASP A 228 -11.01 5.59 13.65
CA ASP A 228 -11.68 5.31 14.92
C ASP A 228 -10.80 4.51 15.89
N GLY A 229 -9.48 4.49 15.66
CA GLY A 229 -8.53 3.67 16.42
C GLY A 229 -8.54 2.19 16.03
N SER A 230 -9.14 1.85 14.89
CA SER A 230 -9.03 0.54 14.24
C SER A 230 -8.32 0.63 12.89
N VAL A 231 -7.78 -0.50 12.44
CA VAL A 231 -7.08 -0.62 11.16
C VAL A 231 -7.60 -1.82 10.40
N ILE A 232 -7.68 -1.72 9.07
CA ILE A 232 -7.92 -2.87 8.19
C ILE A 232 -6.57 -3.38 7.71
N VAL A 233 -6.30 -4.66 7.89
CA VAL A 233 -5.10 -5.35 7.41
C VAL A 233 -5.50 -6.34 6.33
N ALA A 234 -4.89 -6.24 5.15
CA ALA A 234 -5.00 -7.24 4.10
C ALA A 234 -4.11 -8.45 4.38
N PHE A 235 -4.53 -9.63 3.92
CA PHE A 235 -3.75 -10.86 4.08
C PHE A 235 -3.43 -11.48 2.73
N PHE A 236 -2.13 -11.60 2.44
CA PHE A 236 -1.61 -12.34 1.31
C PHE A 236 -1.55 -13.83 1.65
N ASN A 237 -2.38 -14.65 1.02
CA ASN A 237 -2.34 -16.10 1.22
C ASN A 237 -1.66 -16.80 0.02
N PRO A 238 -0.44 -17.35 0.19
CA PRO A 238 0.25 -18.02 -0.91
C PRO A 238 -0.45 -19.33 -1.32
N ASP A 239 -1.16 -19.96 -0.39
CA ASP A 239 -1.87 -21.22 -0.58
C ASP A 239 -3.29 -21.03 -1.12
N PHE A 240 -3.89 -22.12 -1.59
CA PHE A 240 -5.28 -22.11 -2.03
C PHE A 240 -6.23 -21.89 -0.85
N VAL A 241 -7.08 -20.88 -0.98
CA VAL A 241 -8.32 -20.70 -0.23
C VAL A 241 -9.40 -20.19 -1.19
N GLU A 242 -10.66 -20.52 -0.93
CA GLU A 242 -11.78 -20.14 -1.81
C GLU A 242 -11.96 -18.62 -1.91
N ALA A 243 -11.62 -17.88 -0.84
CA ALA A 243 -11.64 -16.44 -0.81
C ALA A 243 -10.47 -15.90 0.00
N GLY A 244 -9.85 -14.82 -0.49
CA GLY A 244 -8.91 -14.02 0.30
C GLY A 244 -9.66 -13.18 1.33
N ARG A 245 -8.90 -12.42 2.14
CA ARG A 245 -9.48 -11.65 3.24
C ARG A 245 -8.70 -10.41 3.62
N ALA A 246 -9.44 -9.40 4.06
CA ALA A 246 -8.95 -8.28 4.85
C ALA A 246 -9.75 -8.20 6.16
N VAL A 247 -9.11 -7.85 7.27
CA VAL A 247 -9.75 -7.87 8.59
C VAL A 247 -9.48 -6.55 9.32
N ARG A 248 -10.53 -5.99 9.93
CA ARG A 248 -10.45 -4.83 10.81
C ARG A 248 -10.09 -5.24 12.22
N PHE A 249 -9.07 -4.62 12.79
CA PHE A 249 -8.63 -4.84 14.16
C PHE A 249 -8.68 -3.56 14.97
N SER A 250 -9.13 -3.65 16.22
CA SER A 250 -8.94 -2.59 17.21
C SER A 250 -7.48 -2.49 17.62
N LEU A 251 -6.84 -1.32 17.46
CA LEU A 251 -5.47 -1.11 17.92
C LEU A 251 -5.34 -1.08 19.45
N ALA A 252 -6.43 -0.80 20.17
CA ALA A 252 -6.46 -0.74 21.63
C ALA A 252 -6.55 -2.13 22.28
N THR A 253 -7.25 -3.07 21.64
CA THR A 253 -7.58 -4.38 22.25
C THR A 253 -7.02 -5.57 21.49
N GLY A 254 -6.61 -5.39 20.24
CA GLY A 254 -6.24 -6.49 19.34
C GLY A 254 -7.42 -7.30 18.80
N ALA A 255 -8.66 -6.93 19.15
CA ALA A 255 -9.83 -7.67 18.73
C ALA A 255 -10.10 -7.50 17.23
N ALA A 256 -10.39 -8.62 16.55
CA ALA A 256 -10.92 -8.62 15.19
C ALA A 256 -12.40 -8.21 15.20
N LEU A 257 -12.74 -7.15 14.47
CA LEU A 257 -14.04 -6.47 14.56
C LEU A 257 -14.96 -6.82 13.37
N GLU A 258 -14.39 -6.86 12.18
CA GLU A 258 -15.09 -7.08 10.91
C GLU A 258 -14.12 -7.68 9.89
N GLU A 259 -14.62 -8.45 8.94
CA GLU A 259 -13.84 -8.94 7.80
C GLU A 259 -14.54 -8.69 6.46
N TRP A 260 -13.71 -8.64 5.43
CA TRP A 260 -14.13 -8.62 4.03
C TRP A 260 -13.44 -9.75 3.28
N THR A 261 -14.18 -10.45 2.43
CA THR A 261 -13.66 -11.58 1.64
C THR A 261 -13.59 -11.24 0.16
N THR A 262 -12.62 -11.82 -0.54
CA THR A 262 -12.40 -11.66 -1.99
C THR A 262 -12.51 -13.03 -2.69
N PRO A 263 -13.72 -13.44 -3.12
CA PRO A 263 -13.95 -14.75 -3.73
C PRO A 263 -13.05 -15.00 -4.94
N GLY A 264 -12.42 -16.17 -5.00
CA GLY A 264 -11.53 -16.54 -6.09
C GLY A 264 -10.23 -15.72 -6.15
N SER A 265 -9.90 -14.95 -5.11
CA SER A 265 -8.67 -14.16 -5.04
C SER A 265 -8.04 -14.25 -3.63
N PRO A 266 -7.15 -15.22 -3.37
CA PRO A 266 -6.60 -15.49 -2.04
C PRO A 266 -5.55 -14.49 -1.55
N ARG A 267 -4.99 -13.67 -2.44
CA ARG A 267 -3.83 -12.81 -2.18
C ARG A 267 -4.24 -11.36 -2.16
N VAL A 268 -4.81 -10.91 -1.05
CA VAL A 268 -5.22 -9.52 -0.87
C VAL A 268 -3.99 -8.72 -0.46
N THR A 269 -3.71 -7.66 -1.22
CA THR A 269 -2.47 -6.90 -1.06
C THR A 269 -2.70 -5.63 -0.25
N CYS A 270 -3.60 -4.74 -0.68
CA CYS A 270 -3.84 -3.49 0.04
C CYS A 270 -5.33 -3.18 0.23
N PRO A 271 -5.74 -2.77 1.45
CA PRO A 271 -7.03 -2.14 1.70
C PRO A 271 -6.95 -0.62 1.54
N PHE A 272 -8.01 0.00 1.04
CA PHE A 272 -8.14 1.45 0.98
C PHE A 272 -9.60 1.89 1.15
N LEU A 273 -9.88 2.70 2.17
CA LEU A 273 -11.18 3.29 2.39
C LEU A 273 -11.35 4.55 1.54
N VAL A 274 -12.48 4.64 0.84
CA VAL A 274 -12.83 5.79 0.01
C VAL A 274 -14.24 6.29 0.35
N LYS A 275 -14.33 7.59 0.69
CA LYS A 275 -15.62 8.25 0.88
C LYS A 275 -16.30 8.47 -0.46
N ARG A 276 -17.55 8.03 -0.58
CA ARG A 276 -18.42 8.21 -1.74
C ARG A 276 -19.71 8.92 -1.30
N PRO A 277 -20.53 9.45 -2.23
CA PRO A 277 -21.77 10.14 -1.88
C PRO A 277 -22.71 9.32 -0.97
N ASN A 278 -22.70 7.99 -1.11
CA ASN A 278 -23.56 7.06 -0.39
C ASN A 278 -22.82 6.28 0.72
N GLY A 279 -21.84 6.92 1.37
CA GLY A 279 -21.04 6.33 2.45
C GLY A 279 -19.65 5.87 2.01
N VAL A 280 -18.94 5.18 2.90
CA VAL A 280 -17.57 4.72 2.65
C VAL A 280 -17.57 3.34 2.00
N LYS A 281 -16.72 3.19 0.97
CA LYS A 281 -16.43 1.90 0.33
C LYS A 281 -15.01 1.47 0.68
N LEU A 282 -14.80 0.16 0.71
CA LEU A 282 -13.48 -0.44 0.83
C LEU A 282 -13.05 -0.94 -0.54
N ILE A 283 -11.92 -0.44 -1.03
CA ILE A 283 -11.21 -0.97 -2.19
C ILE A 283 -10.17 -1.96 -1.69
N LEU A 284 -10.05 -3.10 -2.37
CA LEU A 284 -9.04 -4.11 -2.10
C LEU A 284 -8.29 -4.42 -3.40
N THR A 285 -6.98 -4.18 -3.44
CA THR A 285 -6.13 -4.76 -4.49
C THR A 285 -5.82 -6.21 -4.13
N THR A 286 -5.63 -7.03 -5.16
CA THR A 286 -5.20 -8.42 -5.02
C THR A 286 -4.12 -8.73 -6.04
N ALA A 287 -3.45 -9.87 -5.92
CA ALA A 287 -2.33 -10.25 -6.79
C ALA A 287 -2.41 -11.70 -7.29
N SER A 288 -1.80 -11.94 -8.45
CA SER A 288 -1.50 -13.27 -8.97
C SER A 288 -0.01 -13.63 -8.85
N GLU A 289 0.84 -12.73 -8.34
CA GLU A 289 2.29 -12.92 -8.19
C GLU A 289 2.63 -14.24 -7.49
N GLY A 290 3.44 -15.08 -8.14
CA GLY A 290 3.87 -16.36 -7.58
C GLY A 290 2.75 -17.40 -7.52
N MET A 291 1.67 -17.23 -8.30
CA MET A 291 0.56 -18.19 -8.34
C MET A 291 0.84 -19.27 -9.38
N PRO A 292 0.97 -20.55 -8.97
CA PRO A 292 1.07 -21.66 -9.91
C PRO A 292 -0.13 -21.71 -10.87
N ALA A 293 0.08 -22.22 -12.08
CA ALA A 293 -0.95 -22.23 -13.12
C ALA A 293 -2.22 -23.02 -12.72
N ASP A 294 -2.08 -24.10 -11.97
CA ASP A 294 -3.21 -24.90 -11.45
C ASP A 294 -4.01 -24.14 -10.38
N LEU A 295 -3.34 -23.31 -9.58
CA LEU A 295 -3.98 -22.43 -8.62
C LEU A 295 -4.70 -21.26 -9.31
N ARG A 296 -4.12 -20.69 -10.37
CA ARG A 296 -4.75 -19.62 -11.17
C ARG A 296 -6.10 -20.04 -11.74
N VAL A 297 -6.23 -21.29 -12.19
CA VAL A 297 -7.51 -21.84 -12.69
C VAL A 297 -8.59 -21.88 -11.58
N LYS A 298 -8.19 -22.14 -10.33
CA LYS A 298 -9.09 -22.19 -9.17
C LYS A 298 -9.40 -20.81 -8.60
N CYS A 299 -8.59 -19.81 -8.93
CA CYS A 299 -8.66 -18.45 -8.42
C CYS A 299 -8.89 -17.46 -9.58
N PRO A 300 -10.08 -17.48 -10.23
CA PRO A 300 -10.34 -16.71 -11.46
C PRO A 300 -10.27 -15.19 -11.26
N ASN A 301 -10.37 -14.71 -10.02
CA ASN A 301 -10.35 -13.28 -9.69
C ASN A 301 -9.00 -12.85 -9.08
N ALA A 302 -7.98 -13.73 -9.08
CA ALA A 302 -6.65 -13.39 -8.62
C ALA A 302 -6.10 -12.19 -9.42
N GLY A 303 -5.66 -11.15 -8.70
CA GLY A 303 -5.14 -9.93 -9.31
C GLY A 303 -6.18 -8.87 -9.69
N CYS A 304 -7.48 -9.14 -9.52
CA CYS A 304 -8.50 -8.12 -9.73
C CYS A 304 -8.50 -7.09 -8.59
N ILE A 305 -9.11 -5.93 -8.84
CA ILE A 305 -9.44 -4.96 -7.80
C ILE A 305 -10.88 -5.22 -7.37
N PHE A 306 -11.12 -5.29 -6.06
CA PHE A 306 -12.43 -5.51 -5.47
C PHE A 306 -12.97 -4.24 -4.79
N VAL A 307 -14.29 -4.16 -4.67
CA VAL A 307 -14.99 -3.16 -3.87
C VAL A 307 -15.96 -3.83 -2.92
N ALA A 308 -16.04 -3.32 -1.69
CA ALA A 308 -17.00 -3.78 -0.70
C ALA A 308 -17.73 -2.62 -0.02
N SER A 309 -18.93 -2.91 0.47
CA SER A 309 -19.65 -1.99 1.35
C SER A 309 -19.09 -2.03 2.76
N THR A 310 -19.17 -0.90 3.44
CA THR A 310 -18.79 -0.77 4.85
C THR A 310 -19.92 -0.13 5.65
N GLU A 311 -19.86 -0.22 6.97
CA GLU A 311 -20.75 0.52 7.88
C GLU A 311 -20.18 1.89 8.30
N PHE A 312 -19.01 2.27 7.78
CA PHE A 312 -18.39 3.55 8.11
C PHE A 312 -19.20 4.71 7.53
N ALA A 313 -19.56 5.65 8.42
CA ALA A 313 -20.14 6.92 8.02
C ALA A 313 -19.11 7.85 7.36
N ASP A 314 -17.85 7.76 7.81
CA ASP A 314 -16.73 8.54 7.28
C ASP A 314 -15.42 7.73 7.37
N CYS A 315 -14.40 8.17 6.64
CA CYS A 315 -13.04 7.63 6.70
C CYS A 315 -12.04 8.78 6.83
N PRO A 316 -10.77 8.51 7.19
CA PRO A 316 -9.74 9.55 7.22
C PRO A 316 -9.68 10.33 5.91
N VAL A 317 -9.49 11.65 6.03
CA VAL A 317 -9.31 12.52 4.86
C VAL A 317 -7.99 12.13 4.18
N PRO A 318 -7.96 11.93 2.85
CA PRO A 318 -6.72 11.62 2.15
C PRO A 318 -5.66 12.69 2.38
N GLU A 319 -4.47 12.25 2.78
CA GLU A 319 -3.30 13.09 2.89
C GLU A 319 -2.67 13.31 1.50
N PHE A 320 -1.93 14.41 1.34
CA PHE A 320 -1.19 14.73 0.12
C PHE A 320 0.24 15.08 0.48
N VAL A 321 1.20 14.64 -0.35
CA VAL A 321 2.59 15.05 -0.20
C VAL A 321 2.71 16.54 -0.51
N ALA A 322 3.17 17.30 0.49
CA ALA A 322 3.49 18.71 0.37
C ALA A 322 4.93 18.86 -0.14
N VAL A 323 5.11 18.87 -1.45
CA VAL A 323 6.38 19.32 -2.07
C VAL A 323 6.47 20.84 -1.95
N GLY A 324 7.63 21.34 -1.53
CA GLY A 324 7.90 22.78 -1.46
C GLY A 324 7.63 23.44 -2.81
N VAL A 325 6.80 24.49 -2.80
CA VAL A 325 6.54 25.37 -3.94
C VAL A 325 7.64 26.43 -4.01
#